data_AF-A0AAW2U0R4-F1
#
_entry.id   AF-A0AAW2U0R4-F1
#
_cell.length_a   1.000
_cell.length_b   1.000
_cell.length_c   1.000
_cell.angle_alpha   90.00
_cell.angle_beta   90.00
_cell.angle_gamma   90.00
#
_symmetry.space_group_name_H-M   'P 1'
#
loop_
_entity.id
_entity.type
_entity.pdbx_description
1 polymer ?
#
loop_
_entity_poly.entity_id
_entity_poly.type
_entity_poly.pdbx_seq_one_letter_code
_entity_poly.pdbx_strand_id
1 'polypeptide(L)'
;MLLVYDDGELILEGYSDASFKSDDDDAKSQSGFIFKLNGGVVAWKSSKQDTTADSTTEPKYIAASEMSKESVWMKNYIQELGVVRSIAEPTIIICVTTGL
;
A
#
# COMPACT_ATOMS: atom_id res chain seq x y z
N MET A 1 -12.19 -12.96 -3.28
CA MET A 1 -12.60 -13.94 -2.25
C MET A 1 -11.67 -13.75 -1.07
N LEU A 2 -12.21 -13.35 0.10
CA LEU A 2 -11.43 -13.10 1.32
C LEU A 2 -11.58 -14.32 2.23
N LEU A 3 -10.47 -14.94 2.63
CA LEU A 3 -10.46 -16.06 3.57
C LEU A 3 -10.04 -15.53 4.95
N VAL A 4 -10.91 -15.67 5.94
CA VAL A 4 -10.65 -15.26 7.33
C VAL A 4 -10.48 -16.54 8.16
N TYR A 5 -9.29 -16.74 8.75
CA TYR A 5 -8.91 -17.99 9.41
C TYR A 5 -9.13 -18.01 10.94
N ASP A 6 -9.71 -16.97 11.55
CA ASP A 6 -9.91 -16.88 13.01
C ASP A 6 -11.00 -15.86 13.39
N ASP A 7 -11.56 -15.95 14.60
CA ASP A 7 -12.53 -14.96 15.18
C ASP A 7 -11.81 -13.76 15.83
N GLY A 8 -10.49 -13.64 15.63
CA GLY A 8 -9.65 -12.54 16.11
C GLY A 8 -9.81 -11.25 15.31
N GLU A 9 -9.29 -10.13 15.85
CA GLU A 9 -9.26 -8.85 15.14
C GLU A 9 -8.42 -8.96 13.86
N LEU A 10 -8.92 -8.39 12.76
CA LEU A 10 -8.18 -8.35 11.51
C LEU A 10 -7.07 -7.31 11.58
N ILE A 11 -5.84 -7.75 11.34
CA ILE A 11 -4.67 -6.89 11.24
C ILE A 11 -4.40 -6.60 9.77
N LEU A 12 -4.62 -5.35 9.37
CA LEU A 12 -4.24 -4.81 8.07
C LEU A 12 -2.87 -4.13 8.16
N GLU A 13 -1.89 -4.74 7.52
CA GLU A 13 -0.56 -4.17 7.34
C GLU A 13 -0.39 -3.76 5.87
N GLY A 14 0.43 -2.76 5.60
CA GLY A 14 0.89 -2.60 4.24
C GLY A 14 2.25 -1.95 4.12
N TYR A 15 2.83 -2.12 2.94
CA TYR A 15 4.19 -1.76 2.63
C TYR A 15 4.19 -1.01 1.31
N SER A 16 4.84 0.15 1.25
CA SER A 16 5.07 0.88 0.01
C SER A 16 6.56 0.94 -0.31
N ASP A 17 6.88 0.89 -1.60
CA ASP A 17 8.22 1.12 -2.13
C ASP A 17 8.13 2.02 -3.37
N ALA A 18 9.23 2.71 -3.69
CA ALA A 18 9.32 3.46 -4.93
C ALA A 18 10.76 3.51 -5.45
N SER A 19 10.91 3.44 -6.76
CA SER A 19 12.18 3.63 -7.46
C SER A 19 12.21 4.97 -8.18
N PHE A 20 13.33 5.68 -8.07
CA PHE A 20 13.54 7.00 -8.66
C PHE A 20 14.09 6.89 -10.09
N LYS A 21 13.46 7.60 -11.04
CA LYS A 21 13.90 7.66 -12.45
C LYS A 21 14.26 6.28 -13.03
N SER A 22 13.39 5.31 -12.77
CA SER A 22 13.62 3.91 -13.16
C SER A 22 13.24 3.61 -14.61
N ASP A 23 12.56 4.54 -15.28
CA ASP A 23 12.25 4.46 -16.70
C ASP A 23 13.26 5.30 -17.52
N ASP A 24 13.99 4.67 -18.45
CA ASP A 24 15.00 5.35 -19.27
C ASP A 24 14.40 6.27 -20.35
N ASP A 25 13.15 6.06 -20.77
CA ASP A 25 12.54 6.81 -21.87
C ASP A 25 12.05 8.20 -21.42
N ASP A 26 11.43 8.28 -20.23
CA ASP A 26 10.85 9.54 -19.71
C ASP A 26 11.28 9.90 -18.29
N ALA A 27 12.27 9.17 -17.73
CA ALA A 27 12.79 9.36 -16.38
C ALA A 27 11.70 9.30 -15.28
N LYS A 28 10.55 8.68 -15.55
CA LYS A 28 9.51 8.56 -14.53
C LYS A 28 9.86 7.46 -13.54
N SER A 29 9.38 7.68 -12.32
CA SER A 29 9.56 6.77 -11.20
C SER A 29 8.51 5.66 -11.21
N GLN A 30 8.77 4.55 -10.53
CA GLN A 30 7.78 3.49 -10.29
C GLN A 30 7.37 3.47 -8.82
N SER A 31 6.07 3.45 -8.56
CA SER A 31 5.49 3.19 -7.24
C SER A 31 5.14 1.72 -7.11
N GLY A 32 5.23 1.18 -5.91
CA GLY A 32 4.71 -0.12 -5.55
C GLY A 32 4.12 -0.14 -4.14
N PHE A 33 3.09 -0.95 -3.93
CA PHE A 33 2.65 -1.29 -2.58
C PHE A 33 2.07 -2.71 -2.51
N ILE A 34 2.06 -3.26 -1.30
CA ILE A 34 1.37 -4.50 -0.94
C ILE A 34 0.56 -4.28 0.35
N PHE A 35 -0.59 -4.94 0.45
CA PHE A 35 -1.35 -5.07 1.68
C PHE A 35 -1.41 -6.52 2.13
N LYS A 36 -1.16 -6.72 3.41
CA LYS A 36 -1.30 -8.00 4.10
C LYS A 36 -2.47 -7.94 5.07
N LEU A 37 -3.29 -8.98 5.06
CA LEU A 37 -4.35 -9.21 6.01
C LEU A 37 -4.05 -10.51 6.77
N ASN A 38 -3.89 -10.43 8.09
CA ASN A 38 -3.54 -11.57 8.95
C ASN A 38 -2.35 -12.40 8.40
N GLY A 39 -1.32 -11.71 7.90
CA GLY A 39 -0.12 -12.33 7.35
C GLY A 39 -0.18 -12.74 5.86
N GLY A 40 -1.37 -12.82 5.25
CA GLY A 40 -1.53 -13.14 3.83
C GLY A 40 -1.59 -11.88 2.96
N VAL A 41 -0.92 -11.86 1.80
CA VAL A 41 -1.03 -10.76 0.83
C VAL A 41 -2.39 -10.82 0.15
N VAL A 42 -3.14 -9.71 0.20
CA VAL A 42 -4.52 -9.63 -0.33
C VAL A 42 -4.68 -8.59 -1.44
N ALA A 43 -3.80 -7.59 -1.50
CA ALA A 43 -3.76 -6.60 -2.56
C ALA A 43 -2.34 -6.14 -2.83
N TRP A 44 -2.04 -5.81 -4.08
CA TRP A 44 -0.78 -5.22 -4.49
C TRP A 44 -0.99 -4.31 -5.71
N LYS A 45 -0.11 -3.34 -5.88
CA LYS A 45 -0.04 -2.50 -7.07
C LYS A 45 1.42 -2.21 -7.38
N SER A 46 1.74 -2.16 -8.67
CA SER A 46 2.95 -1.52 -9.17
C SER A 46 2.54 -0.65 -10.35
N SER A 47 2.94 0.62 -10.34
CA SER A 47 2.55 1.57 -11.37
C SER A 47 3.59 2.64 -11.59
N LYS A 48 3.78 3.00 -12.86
CA LYS A 48 4.56 4.15 -13.28
C LYS A 48 3.89 5.42 -12.76
N GLN A 49 4.66 6.32 -12.15
CA GLN A 49 4.14 7.59 -11.66
C GLN A 49 3.80 8.50 -12.83
N ASP A 50 2.73 9.29 -12.72
CA ASP A 50 2.32 10.20 -13.81
C ASP A 50 3.30 11.37 -13.98
N THR A 51 3.89 11.82 -12.87
CA THR A 51 4.82 12.94 -12.79
C THR A 51 6.26 12.43 -12.66
N THR A 52 7.20 13.12 -13.33
CA THR A 52 8.63 12.90 -13.13
C THR A 52 9.06 13.50 -11.79
N ALA A 53 9.70 12.70 -10.95
CA ALA A 53 10.20 13.18 -9.67
C ALA A 53 11.54 13.93 -9.84
N ASP A 54 11.72 14.98 -9.06
CA ASP A 54 12.95 15.79 -9.04
C ASP A 54 13.93 15.36 -7.94
N SER A 55 13.47 14.56 -6.97
CA SER A 55 14.30 14.00 -5.89
C SER A 55 14.04 12.52 -5.64
N THR A 56 14.99 11.85 -4.99
CA THR A 56 14.84 10.43 -4.60
C THR A 56 13.77 10.19 -3.53
N THR A 57 13.31 11.24 -2.84
CA THR A 57 12.31 11.16 -1.77
C THR A 57 10.88 11.38 -2.29
N GLU A 58 10.71 12.23 -3.29
CA GLU A 58 9.42 12.52 -3.91
C GLU A 58 8.66 11.28 -4.40
N PRO A 59 9.25 10.31 -5.13
CA PRO A 59 8.50 9.14 -5.57
C PRO A 59 8.05 8.27 -4.40
N LYS A 60 8.79 8.27 -3.29
CA LYS A 60 8.42 7.55 -2.06
C LYS A 60 7.21 8.19 -1.39
N TYR A 61 7.12 9.52 -1.36
CA TYR A 61 5.92 10.23 -0.89
C TYR A 61 4.71 9.97 -1.77
N ILE A 62 4.89 9.92 -3.10
CA ILE A 62 3.82 9.58 -4.03
C ILE A 62 3.29 8.16 -3.76
N ALA A 63 4.18 7.16 -3.67
CA ALA A 63 3.79 5.78 -3.37
C ALA A 63 3.09 5.65 -2.00
N ALA A 64 3.61 6.31 -0.95
CA ALA A 64 2.98 6.31 0.37
C ALA A 64 1.60 7.00 0.35
N SER A 65 1.43 8.08 -0.42
CA SER A 65 0.15 8.77 -0.59
C SER A 65 -0.88 7.91 -1.30
N GLU A 66 -0.49 7.24 -2.39
CA GLU A 66 -1.35 6.32 -3.12
C GLU A 66 -1.80 5.17 -2.23
N MET A 67 -0.86 4.54 -1.52
CA MET A 67 -1.15 3.46 -0.59
C MET A 67 -2.07 3.91 0.57
N SER A 68 -1.89 5.14 1.08
CA SER A 68 -2.75 5.68 2.14
C SER A 68 -4.21 5.80 1.68
N LYS A 69 -4.44 6.23 0.43
CA LYS A 69 -5.79 6.29 -0.17
C LYS A 69 -6.39 4.88 -0.28
N GLU A 70 -5.61 3.93 -0.76
CA GLU A 70 -6.04 2.54 -0.91
C GLU A 70 -6.37 1.90 0.45
N SER A 71 -5.57 2.18 1.49
CA SER A 71 -5.81 1.69 2.85
C SER A 71 -7.16 2.16 3.40
N VAL A 72 -7.55 3.42 3.14
CA VAL A 72 -8.84 3.95 3.57
C VAL A 72 -9.97 3.24 2.83
N TRP A 73 -9.84 3.08 1.51
CA TRP A 73 -10.82 2.36 0.71
C TRP A 73 -11.00 0.91 1.20
N MET A 74 -9.88 0.22 1.45
CA MET A 74 -9.86 -1.17 1.87
C MET A 74 -10.48 -1.38 3.26
N LYS A 75 -10.26 -0.44 4.20
CA LYS A 75 -10.94 -0.45 5.50
C LYS A 75 -12.46 -0.32 5.37
N ASN A 76 -12.92 0.64 4.57
CA ASN A 76 -14.36 0.83 4.33
C ASN A 76 -14.96 -0.41 3.67
N TYR A 77 -14.28 -0.98 2.68
CA TYR A 77 -14.73 -2.18 1.98
C TYR A 77 -14.91 -3.38 2.93
N ILE A 78 -13.95 -3.62 3.83
CA ILE A 78 -14.04 -4.74 4.78
C ILE A 78 -15.16 -4.51 5.81
N GLN A 79 -15.36 -3.26 6.25
CA GLN A 79 -16.48 -2.90 7.13
C GLN A 79 -17.84 -3.14 6.45
N GLU A 80 -17.98 -2.78 5.17
CA GLU A 80 -19.21 -3.00 4.39
C GLU A 80 -19.53 -4.47 4.14
N LEU A 81 -18.50 -5.32 4.00
CA LEU A 81 -18.69 -6.75 3.79
C LEU A 81 -19.38 -7.44 4.99
N GLY A 82 -19.32 -6.86 6.19
CA GLY A 82 -20.00 -7.38 7.39
C GLY A 82 -19.53 -8.75 7.89
N VAL A 83 -18.42 -9.27 7.34
CA VAL A 83 -17.86 -10.59 7.68
C VAL A 83 -17.04 -10.54 8.97
N VAL A 84 -16.67 -9.34 9.43
CA VAL A 84 -15.75 -9.12 10.55
C VAL A 84 -16.24 -7.98 11.43
N ARG A 85 -16.16 -8.18 12.74
CA ARG A 85 -16.78 -7.31 13.76
C ARG A 85 -16.16 -5.92 13.82
N SER A 86 -14.86 -5.77 13.54
CA SER A 86 -14.19 -4.48 13.46
C SER A 86 -12.77 -4.58 12.88
N ILE A 87 -12.32 -3.54 12.17
CA ILE A 87 -10.89 -3.21 11.98
C ILE A 87 -10.63 -1.95 12.81
N ALA A 88 -10.68 -2.07 14.14
CA ALA A 88 -10.51 -0.94 15.05
C ALA A 88 -9.06 -0.41 15.02
N GLU A 89 -8.10 -1.31 14.81
CA GLU A 89 -6.69 -0.98 14.86
C GLU A 89 -6.27 -0.06 13.71
N PRO A 90 -5.34 0.89 13.97
CA PRO A 90 -4.77 1.74 12.93
C PRO A 90 -4.08 0.89 11.87
N THR A 91 -4.21 1.27 10.59
CA THR A 91 -3.50 0.56 9.52
C THR A 91 -2.05 0.94 9.63
N ILE A 92 -1.17 -0.04 9.84
CA ILE A 92 0.26 0.20 9.86
C ILE A 92 0.73 0.28 8.41
N ILE A 93 1.15 1.47 7.98
CA ILE A 93 1.74 1.71 6.67
C ILE A 93 3.24 1.85 6.84
N ILE A 94 3.99 0.90 6.30
CA ILE A 94 5.45 0.88 6.34
C ILE A 94 5.96 1.39 4.99
N CYS A 95 6.55 2.58 4.99
CA CYS A 95 7.28 3.06 3.83
C CYS A 95 8.68 2.46 3.85
N VAL A 96 8.97 1.57 2.90
CA VAL A 96 10.31 1.02 2.73
C VAL A 96 11.16 2.09 2.08
N THR A 97 12.05 2.69 2.87
CA THR A 97 13.10 3.55 2.34
C THR A 97 14.33 2.68 2.13
N THR A 98 14.56 2.20 0.90
CA THR A 98 15.93 1.88 0.52
C THR A 98 16.69 3.20 0.49
N GLY A 99 17.44 3.44 1.58
CA GLY A 99 18.48 4.44 1.65
C GLY A 99 19.80 3.73 1.36
N LEU A 100 20.23 3.81 0.10
CA LEU A 100 21.63 3.68 -0.27
C LEU A 100 22.00 4.93 -1.06
#